data_AF-A0A522B3B5-F1
#
_entry.id   AF-A0A522B3B5-F1
#
_cell.length_a   1.000
_cell.length_b   1.000
_cell.length_c   1.000
_cell.angle_alpha   90.00
_cell.angle_beta   90.00
_cell.angle_gamma   90.00
#
_symmetry.space_group_name_H-M   'P 1'
#
loop_
_entity.id
_entity.type
_entity.pdbx_description
1 polymer ?
#
loop_
_entity_poly.entity_id
_entity_poly.type
_entity_poly.pdbx_seq_one_letter_code
_entity_poly.pdbx_strand_id
1 'polypeptide(L)'
;MCGICGFAGFRNDERLSRMIASLVHRGPDDEGRHVEEAVSLGMRRLSVIDVAGGRQPIWNETRTVCVVMNGEIYNFQELRDRLIAQGHRFETKSDTEVLVHLYEEHGDACVKHLRGMFAFAIWDCTKQTLLLGRDRLGIKPLFYAEQAGRLWFASEIKALLAGGVEPRMDAQSLRQFLTFLYVPSPATSFEGMYQVPPGYTLTFARGKARLRRYWILTPDHETSGLDEGEAQAQLLARLKETVRLHLISDVPLGVFLSGGMDSSVIVALMREVSSGPIHTFTVGYGSGGKSFNELTFARLVANRFGTNHHEEIVEANAVELLPRIIRAFDEPFADSSAIPNYLIAQVARRSVTVALAGHGGDELFGGYPRYLGQQLGTSYDRLPAGVRRGLAMSSRWIPESSHSDNWPGRMRRFLETGTTHSAERYLRWITFLPSEWGEDAFTADFRAQFGPARPAEKYYRLYQYWDALDPAEQAMALDIQTYLPDDLLALGDRSSMAHSLEVRVPFCDHALVQFALGLPAEVRMRGWKLKYFLKQTVRRLLPVEILERPKQGFMVPVGRWLNHDLRPMVRELLSEDSIRRRGVVRYAYVRWLLEEHESGRRNFADQIYALLALEIWLRVYLERRPV
;
A
#
# COMPACT_ATOMS: atom_id res chain seq x y z
N MET A 1 -16.94 1.55 -0.50
CA MET A 1 -15.91 0.56 -0.93
C MET A 1 -16.50 -0.73 -1.48
N CYS A 2 -15.82 -1.44 -2.38
CA CYS A 2 -16.39 -2.63 -3.04
C CYS A 2 -15.33 -3.69 -3.37
N GLY A 3 -15.77 -4.85 -3.87
CA GLY A 3 -14.95 -5.71 -4.73
C GLY A 3 -15.55 -5.69 -6.13
N ILE A 4 -14.75 -5.40 -7.16
CA ILE A 4 -15.20 -5.49 -8.56
C ILE A 4 -14.48 -6.64 -9.26
N CYS A 5 -15.16 -7.27 -10.21
CA CYS A 5 -14.63 -8.40 -10.96
C CYS A 5 -15.36 -8.56 -12.30
N GLY A 6 -14.75 -9.28 -13.22
CA GLY A 6 -15.40 -9.61 -14.48
C GLY A 6 -14.45 -10.12 -15.54
N PHE A 7 -15.00 -10.32 -16.73
CA PHE A 7 -14.26 -10.69 -17.92
C PHE A 7 -14.94 -10.20 -19.19
N ALA A 8 -14.15 -10.01 -20.25
CA ALA A 8 -14.60 -9.56 -21.56
C ALA A 8 -14.18 -10.55 -22.65
N GLY A 9 -15.00 -10.64 -23.69
CA GLY A 9 -14.83 -11.54 -24.83
C GLY A 9 -15.62 -12.86 -24.74
N PHE A 10 -16.42 -13.06 -23.69
CA PHE A 10 -17.36 -14.17 -23.57
C PHE A 10 -18.35 -13.98 -22.41
N ARG A 11 -19.46 -14.74 -22.44
CA ARG A 11 -20.43 -14.89 -21.36
C ARG A 11 -20.16 -16.14 -20.52
N ASN A 12 -20.20 -16.03 -19.19
CA ASN A 12 -20.24 -17.19 -18.29
C ASN A 12 -20.76 -16.84 -16.88
N ASP A 13 -22.06 -16.99 -16.66
CA ASP A 13 -22.71 -16.62 -15.41
C ASP A 13 -22.13 -17.37 -14.18
N GLU A 14 -21.82 -18.67 -14.31
CA GLU A 14 -21.27 -19.49 -13.21
C GLU A 14 -19.89 -19.00 -12.76
N ARG A 15 -18.99 -18.73 -13.72
CA ARG A 15 -17.65 -18.19 -13.41
C ARG A 15 -17.78 -16.84 -12.72
N LEU A 16 -18.64 -15.96 -13.22
CA LEU A 16 -18.86 -14.66 -12.60
C LEU A 16 -19.35 -14.80 -11.16
N SER A 17 -20.31 -15.70 -10.89
CA SER A 17 -20.79 -15.97 -9.53
C SER A 17 -19.68 -16.43 -8.59
N ARG A 18 -18.74 -17.28 -9.05
CA ARG A 18 -17.57 -17.68 -8.23
C ARG A 18 -16.63 -16.51 -7.96
N MET A 19 -16.41 -15.63 -8.94
CA MET A 19 -15.60 -14.42 -8.77
C MET A 19 -16.22 -13.50 -7.72
N ILE A 20 -17.53 -13.23 -7.83
CA ILE A 20 -18.29 -12.41 -6.88
C ILE A 20 -18.23 -13.01 -5.47
N ALA A 21 -18.46 -14.32 -5.33
CA ALA A 21 -18.44 -15.01 -4.03
C ALA A 21 -17.08 -14.92 -3.33
N SER A 22 -15.98 -14.90 -4.08
CA SER A 22 -14.63 -14.77 -3.52
C SER A 22 -14.31 -13.38 -2.96
N LEU A 23 -15.17 -12.37 -3.21
CA LEU A 23 -14.98 -10.97 -2.81
C LEU A 23 -15.94 -10.51 -1.71
N VAL A 24 -16.72 -11.42 -1.10
CA VAL A 24 -17.73 -11.07 -0.08
C VAL A 24 -17.14 -10.29 1.09
N HIS A 25 -15.92 -10.61 1.53
CA HIS A 25 -15.23 -9.90 2.61
C HIS A 25 -15.01 -8.41 2.29
N ARG A 26 -14.91 -8.03 1.02
CA ARG A 26 -14.77 -6.62 0.62
C ARG A 26 -16.10 -5.86 0.61
N GLY A 27 -17.22 -6.57 0.48
CA GLY A 27 -18.53 -5.96 0.29
C GLY A 27 -19.64 -6.91 0.72
N PRO A 28 -19.92 -7.01 2.02
CA PRO A 28 -20.90 -7.96 2.53
C PRO A 28 -22.35 -7.51 2.31
N ASP A 29 -22.59 -6.22 2.02
CA ASP A 29 -23.92 -5.62 2.11
C ASP A 29 -24.80 -5.89 0.87
N ASP A 30 -24.22 -5.93 -0.32
CA ASP A 30 -24.97 -6.16 -1.57
C ASP A 30 -24.11 -6.83 -2.64
N GLU A 31 -24.76 -7.35 -3.69
CA GLU A 31 -24.12 -7.86 -4.89
C GLU A 31 -24.76 -7.33 -6.17
N GLY A 32 -23.92 -7.17 -7.19
CA GLY A 32 -24.33 -6.67 -8.50
C GLY A 32 -23.78 -7.52 -9.61
N ARG A 33 -24.55 -7.69 -10.68
CA ARG A 33 -24.13 -8.40 -11.89
C ARG A 33 -24.71 -7.77 -13.15
N HIS A 34 -23.90 -7.71 -14.19
CA HIS A 34 -24.33 -7.46 -15.57
C HIS A 34 -23.68 -8.51 -16.46
N VAL A 35 -24.46 -9.21 -17.26
CA VAL A 35 -23.99 -10.30 -18.12
C VAL A 35 -24.60 -10.15 -19.49
N GLU A 36 -23.73 -10.13 -20.50
CA GLU A 36 -24.07 -10.16 -21.92
C GLU A 36 -23.02 -10.98 -22.68
N GLU A 37 -23.20 -11.16 -23.99
CA GLU A 37 -22.30 -12.00 -24.81
C GLU A 37 -20.84 -11.53 -24.78
N ALA A 38 -20.62 -10.20 -24.77
CA ALA A 38 -19.28 -9.62 -24.88
C ALA A 38 -18.63 -9.33 -23.52
N VAL A 39 -19.40 -9.24 -22.43
CA VAL A 39 -18.87 -8.89 -21.11
C VAL A 39 -19.68 -9.52 -19.98
N SER A 40 -19.00 -9.85 -18.89
CA SER A 40 -19.60 -10.20 -17.61
C SER A 40 -18.96 -9.33 -16.53
N LEU A 41 -19.75 -8.47 -15.89
CA LEU A 41 -19.34 -7.58 -14.80
C LEU A 41 -20.01 -7.99 -13.51
N GLY A 42 -19.26 -7.99 -12.42
CA GLY A 42 -19.73 -8.39 -11.10
C GLY A 42 -19.15 -7.51 -10.02
N MET A 43 -19.90 -7.32 -8.94
CA MET A 43 -19.42 -6.56 -7.78
C MET A 43 -20.02 -7.06 -6.47
N ARG A 44 -19.28 -6.78 -5.39
CA ARG A 44 -19.70 -6.90 -3.98
C ARG A 44 -19.61 -5.52 -3.36
N ARG A 45 -20.67 -5.06 -2.69
CA ARG A 45 -20.79 -3.68 -2.20
C ARG A 45 -20.59 -3.61 -0.68
N LEU A 46 -19.74 -2.69 -0.22
CA LEU A 46 -19.81 -2.11 1.12
C LEU A 46 -20.45 -0.73 0.98
N SER A 47 -21.65 -0.58 1.54
CA SER A 47 -22.49 0.59 1.34
C SER A 47 -22.02 1.74 2.25
N VAL A 48 -21.47 2.79 1.64
CA VAL A 48 -20.91 3.95 2.34
C VAL A 48 -21.62 5.26 1.99
N ILE A 49 -21.77 5.54 0.68
CA ILE A 49 -22.55 6.67 0.17
C ILE A 49 -23.78 6.13 -0.57
N ASP A 50 -24.92 6.79 -0.36
CA ASP A 50 -26.23 6.43 -0.91
C ASP A 50 -26.58 4.96 -0.61
N VAL A 51 -26.65 4.63 0.68
CA VAL A 51 -26.81 3.25 1.17
C VAL A 51 -27.98 2.54 0.48
N ALA A 52 -29.10 3.23 0.24
CA ALA A 52 -30.28 2.67 -0.41
C ALA A 52 -30.20 2.67 -1.95
N GLY A 53 -29.70 3.73 -2.59
CA GLY A 53 -29.79 3.95 -4.04
C GLY A 53 -28.52 3.59 -4.83
N GLY A 54 -27.35 3.55 -4.20
CA GLY A 54 -26.05 3.40 -4.87
C GLY A 54 -25.70 1.97 -5.30
N ARG A 55 -26.69 1.16 -5.67
CA ARG A 55 -26.47 -0.21 -6.17
C ARG A 55 -25.72 -0.16 -7.50
N GLN A 56 -24.78 -1.08 -7.69
CA GLN A 56 -24.00 -1.19 -8.92
C GLN A 56 -24.29 -2.55 -9.58
N PRO A 57 -24.17 -2.72 -10.90
CA PRO A 57 -23.72 -1.71 -11.88
C PRO A 57 -24.68 -0.52 -12.03
N ILE A 58 -24.12 0.69 -12.13
CA ILE A 58 -24.88 1.93 -12.41
C ILE A 58 -24.86 2.18 -13.91
N TRP A 59 -25.98 2.66 -14.46
CA TRP A 59 -26.16 2.92 -15.89
C TRP A 59 -26.33 4.42 -16.16
N ASN A 60 -25.96 4.86 -17.36
CA ASN A 60 -26.44 6.14 -17.88
C ASN A 60 -27.95 6.07 -18.21
N GLU A 61 -28.55 7.23 -18.51
CA GLU A 61 -29.99 7.40 -18.74
C GLU A 61 -30.50 6.58 -19.93
N THR A 62 -29.64 6.31 -20.90
CA THR A 62 -29.97 5.53 -22.10
C THR A 62 -29.71 4.04 -21.94
N ARG A 63 -29.15 3.60 -20.80
CA ARG A 63 -28.73 2.21 -20.54
C ARG A 63 -27.79 1.64 -21.61
N THR A 64 -26.86 2.46 -22.09
CA THR A 64 -25.84 2.08 -23.07
C THR A 64 -24.43 2.01 -22.48
N VAL A 65 -24.22 2.66 -21.34
CA VAL A 65 -22.95 2.66 -20.59
C VAL A 65 -23.23 2.23 -19.17
N CYS A 66 -22.49 1.25 -18.65
CA CYS A 66 -22.58 0.84 -17.25
C CYS A 66 -21.23 0.82 -16.56
N VAL A 67 -21.25 1.00 -15.24
CA VAL A 67 -20.04 1.05 -14.40
C VAL A 67 -20.16 0.21 -13.15
N VAL A 68 -19.07 -0.45 -12.78
CA VAL A 68 -18.80 -0.92 -11.41
C VAL A 68 -17.53 -0.27 -10.89
N MET A 69 -17.51 0.13 -9.62
CA MET A 69 -16.39 0.82 -8.98
C MET A 69 -16.17 0.29 -7.56
N ASN A 70 -14.89 0.05 -7.26
CA ASN A 70 -14.34 -0.07 -5.93
C ASN A 70 -13.56 1.23 -5.61
N GLY A 71 -14.15 2.12 -4.82
CA GLY A 71 -13.51 3.38 -4.49
C GLY A 71 -14.47 4.44 -3.97
N GLU A 72 -13.98 5.67 -3.95
CA GLU A 72 -14.68 6.91 -3.62
C GLU A 72 -14.16 8.04 -4.52
N ILE A 73 -15.06 8.77 -5.17
CA ILE A 73 -14.76 9.98 -5.95
C ILE A 73 -15.09 11.19 -5.07
N TYR A 74 -14.09 11.76 -4.39
CA TYR A 74 -14.30 12.80 -3.40
C TYR A 74 -14.85 14.12 -3.97
N ASN A 75 -14.57 14.45 -5.23
CA ASN A 75 -15.10 15.64 -5.89
C ASN A 75 -16.43 15.40 -6.65
N PHE A 76 -17.15 14.30 -6.37
CA PHE A 76 -18.34 13.93 -7.14
C PHE A 76 -19.46 14.97 -7.10
N GLN A 77 -19.61 15.73 -6.00
CA GLN A 77 -20.66 16.75 -5.87
C GLN A 77 -20.46 17.87 -6.91
N GLU A 78 -19.23 18.39 -7.01
CA GLU A 78 -18.86 19.40 -8.02
C GLU A 78 -19.04 18.84 -9.44
N LEU A 79 -18.58 17.61 -9.68
CA LEU A 79 -18.72 16.96 -10.97
C LEU A 79 -20.19 16.76 -11.37
N ARG A 80 -21.02 16.33 -10.42
CA ARG A 80 -22.46 16.13 -10.59
C ARG A 80 -23.15 17.43 -10.98
N ASP A 81 -22.91 18.52 -10.25
CA ASP A 81 -23.52 19.82 -10.54
C ASP A 81 -23.15 20.31 -11.95
N ARG A 82 -21.88 20.13 -12.34
CA ARG A 82 -21.40 20.46 -13.69
C ARG A 82 -22.07 19.60 -14.77
N LEU A 83 -22.21 18.29 -14.56
CA LEU A 83 -22.81 17.38 -15.53
C LEU A 83 -24.32 17.61 -15.66
N ILE A 84 -25.02 17.91 -14.57
CA ILE A 84 -26.43 18.32 -14.61
C ILE A 84 -26.59 19.60 -15.44
N ALA A 85 -25.70 20.58 -15.26
CA ALA A 85 -25.69 21.80 -16.08
C ALA A 85 -25.41 21.53 -17.57
N GLN A 86 -24.77 20.40 -17.91
CA GLN A 86 -24.54 19.94 -19.28
C GLN A 86 -25.70 19.09 -19.85
N GLY A 87 -26.74 18.82 -19.04
CA GLY A 87 -27.96 18.12 -19.46
C GLY A 87 -28.08 16.66 -19.02
N HIS A 88 -27.11 16.14 -18.26
CA HIS A 88 -27.17 14.79 -17.69
C HIS A 88 -28.22 14.70 -16.56
N ARG A 89 -28.88 13.55 -16.44
CA ARG A 89 -29.87 13.24 -15.39
C ARG A 89 -29.38 12.06 -14.55
N PHE A 90 -29.14 12.33 -13.29
CA PHE A 90 -28.72 11.32 -12.32
C PHE A 90 -29.92 10.60 -11.70
N GLU A 91 -29.87 9.27 -11.62
CA GLU A 91 -30.81 8.38 -10.95
C GLU A 91 -30.44 8.13 -9.47
N THR A 92 -29.16 8.18 -9.10
CA THR A 92 -28.66 7.89 -7.75
C THR A 92 -28.05 9.12 -7.08
N LYS A 93 -27.66 9.01 -5.81
CA LYS A 93 -26.80 9.96 -5.10
C LYS A 93 -25.39 9.44 -4.90
N SER A 94 -25.08 8.25 -5.43
CA SER A 94 -23.75 7.67 -5.33
C SER A 94 -22.74 8.49 -6.12
N ASP A 95 -21.55 8.62 -5.56
CA ASP A 95 -20.37 9.16 -6.20
C ASP A 95 -20.00 8.40 -7.48
N THR A 96 -20.31 7.10 -7.56
CA THR A 96 -19.99 6.23 -8.69
C THR A 96 -20.67 6.67 -9.99
N GLU A 97 -21.87 7.25 -9.92
CA GLU A 97 -22.66 7.60 -11.10
C GLU A 97 -22.01 8.69 -11.97
N VAL A 98 -21.18 9.56 -11.40
CA VAL A 98 -20.47 10.57 -12.21
C VAL A 98 -19.57 9.94 -13.28
N LEU A 99 -19.17 8.67 -13.13
CA LEU A 99 -18.32 7.97 -14.09
C LEU A 99 -19.00 7.72 -15.43
N VAL A 100 -20.27 7.32 -15.47
CA VAL A 100 -20.94 7.03 -16.75
C VAL A 100 -21.11 8.30 -17.56
N HIS A 101 -21.51 9.40 -16.91
CA HIS A 101 -21.69 10.69 -17.56
C HIS A 101 -20.35 11.36 -17.94
N LEU A 102 -19.31 11.28 -17.10
CA LEU A 102 -17.98 11.76 -17.51
C LEU A 102 -17.42 10.96 -18.69
N TYR A 103 -17.72 9.66 -18.77
CA TYR A 103 -17.31 8.84 -19.91
C TYR A 103 -18.07 9.22 -21.18
N GLU A 104 -19.34 9.59 -21.11
CA GLU A 104 -20.09 10.13 -22.26
C GLU A 104 -19.44 11.41 -22.81
N GLU A 105 -19.04 12.33 -21.92
CA GLU A 105 -18.42 13.61 -22.31
C GLU A 105 -16.97 13.50 -22.78
N HIS A 106 -16.19 12.59 -22.18
CA HIS A 106 -14.73 12.61 -22.30
C HIS A 106 -14.12 11.26 -22.71
N GLY A 107 -14.92 10.21 -22.87
CA GLY A 107 -14.44 8.84 -23.10
C GLY A 107 -13.40 8.42 -22.06
N ASP A 108 -12.33 7.77 -22.50
CA ASP A 108 -11.21 7.33 -21.66
C ASP A 108 -10.52 8.47 -20.89
N ALA A 109 -10.70 9.73 -21.30
CA ALA A 109 -10.11 10.88 -20.62
C ALA A 109 -10.90 11.31 -19.36
N CYS A 110 -12.06 10.70 -19.08
CA CYS A 110 -12.87 10.96 -17.89
C CYS A 110 -12.05 10.90 -16.59
N VAL A 111 -11.08 9.99 -16.52
CA VAL A 111 -10.17 9.78 -15.37
C VAL A 111 -9.39 11.01 -14.94
N LYS A 112 -9.17 11.97 -15.85
CA LYS A 112 -8.44 13.20 -15.56
C LYS A 112 -9.21 14.12 -14.61
N HIS A 113 -10.53 14.04 -14.61
CA HIS A 113 -11.41 14.88 -13.78
C HIS A 113 -11.66 14.33 -12.38
N LEU A 114 -11.28 13.09 -12.12
CA LEU A 114 -11.55 12.40 -10.86
C LEU A 114 -10.53 12.78 -9.80
N ARG A 115 -10.98 13.18 -8.61
CA ARG A 115 -10.19 13.28 -7.37
C ARG A 115 -10.73 12.26 -6.39
N GLY A 116 -9.97 11.20 -6.12
CA GLY A 116 -10.48 10.07 -5.37
C GLY A 116 -9.49 8.91 -5.28
N MET A 117 -9.92 7.86 -4.59
CA MET A 117 -9.29 6.54 -4.60
C MET A 117 -10.23 5.60 -5.34
N PHE A 118 -9.81 4.95 -6.41
CA PHE A 118 -10.74 4.19 -7.25
C PHE A 118 -10.05 3.13 -8.10
N ALA A 119 -10.78 2.03 -8.26
CA ALA A 119 -10.63 1.06 -9.33
C ALA A 119 -12.01 0.87 -9.94
N PHE A 120 -12.18 1.07 -11.25
CA PHE A 120 -13.47 0.91 -11.91
C PHE A 120 -13.39 0.09 -13.19
N ALA A 121 -14.54 -0.40 -13.63
CA ALA A 121 -14.77 -0.98 -14.95
C ALA A 121 -16.02 -0.35 -15.57
N ILE A 122 -15.85 0.33 -16.71
CA ILE A 122 -16.92 0.91 -17.53
C ILE A 122 -17.08 0.06 -18.77
N TRP A 123 -18.31 -0.37 -19.06
CA TRP A 123 -18.65 -1.04 -20.31
C TRP A 123 -19.52 -0.11 -21.18
N ASP A 124 -19.05 0.14 -22.40
CA ASP A 124 -19.81 0.83 -23.44
C ASP A 124 -20.37 -0.21 -24.41
N CYS A 125 -21.69 -0.41 -24.36
CA CYS A 125 -22.41 -1.39 -25.18
C CYS A 125 -22.35 -1.02 -26.67
N THR A 126 -22.35 0.28 -26.98
CA THR A 126 -22.36 0.79 -28.36
C THR A 126 -21.01 0.56 -29.04
N LYS A 127 -19.92 0.81 -28.30
CA LYS A 127 -18.55 0.62 -28.79
C LYS A 127 -18.02 -0.79 -28.55
N GLN A 128 -18.74 -1.62 -27.79
CA GLN A 128 -18.28 -2.91 -27.28
C GLN A 128 -16.87 -2.82 -26.67
N THR A 129 -16.69 -1.85 -25.79
CA THR A 129 -15.39 -1.52 -25.20
C THR A 129 -15.47 -1.53 -23.68
N LEU A 130 -14.53 -2.24 -23.06
CA LEU A 130 -14.35 -2.25 -21.61
C LEU A 130 -13.19 -1.32 -21.25
N LEU A 131 -13.45 -0.31 -20.44
CA LEU A 131 -12.45 0.59 -19.88
C LEU A 131 -12.27 0.29 -18.40
N LEU A 132 -11.06 -0.11 -18.03
CA LEU A 132 -10.62 -0.21 -16.64
C LEU A 132 -9.81 1.05 -16.27
N GLY A 133 -10.00 1.57 -15.05
CA GLY A 133 -9.21 2.69 -14.54
C GLY A 133 -8.78 2.46 -13.11
N ARG A 134 -7.53 2.80 -12.78
CA ARG A 134 -6.98 2.77 -11.42
C ARG A 134 -6.45 4.15 -11.03
N ASP A 135 -6.71 4.57 -9.80
CA ASP A 135 -6.35 5.90 -9.30
C ASP A 135 -4.84 6.21 -9.36
N ARG A 136 -4.52 7.49 -9.20
CA ARG A 136 -3.19 8.07 -9.44
C ARG A 136 -2.09 7.43 -8.58
N LEU A 137 -2.40 7.10 -7.33
CA LEU A 137 -1.44 6.52 -6.39
C LEU A 137 -1.65 5.02 -6.19
N GLY A 138 -2.60 4.40 -6.90
CA GLY A 138 -2.88 2.98 -6.78
C GLY A 138 -3.46 2.58 -5.42
N ILE A 139 -4.18 3.50 -4.75
CA ILE A 139 -4.81 3.26 -3.44
C ILE A 139 -5.77 2.08 -3.53
N LYS A 140 -6.55 1.98 -4.61
CA LYS A 140 -7.43 0.83 -4.85
C LYS A 140 -6.80 -0.16 -5.80
N PRO A 141 -6.91 -1.46 -5.52
CA PRO A 141 -6.29 -2.48 -6.34
C PRO A 141 -7.14 -2.84 -7.55
N LEU A 142 -6.45 -3.18 -8.64
CA LEU A 142 -7.05 -3.71 -9.85
C LEU A 142 -6.04 -4.62 -10.57
N PHE A 143 -6.37 -5.90 -10.67
CA PHE A 143 -5.59 -6.90 -11.38
C PHE A 143 -6.29 -7.32 -12.64
N TYR A 144 -5.52 -7.81 -13.61
CA TYR A 144 -6.02 -8.35 -14.85
C TYR A 144 -5.16 -9.50 -15.38
N ALA A 145 -5.75 -10.31 -16.24
CA ALA A 145 -5.06 -11.33 -17.02
C ALA A 145 -5.61 -11.33 -18.45
N GLU A 146 -4.74 -11.52 -19.44
CA GLU A 146 -5.13 -11.62 -20.86
C GLU A 146 -4.75 -13.00 -21.40
N GLN A 147 -5.74 -13.75 -21.91
CA GLN A 147 -5.53 -15.09 -22.45
C GLN A 147 -6.46 -15.34 -23.63
N ALA A 148 -5.92 -15.84 -24.74
CA ALA A 148 -6.70 -16.22 -25.94
C ALA A 148 -7.69 -15.12 -26.42
N GLY A 149 -7.24 -13.86 -26.44
CA GLY A 149 -8.07 -12.72 -26.89
C GLY A 149 -9.22 -12.37 -25.94
N ARG A 150 -9.14 -12.77 -24.67
CA ARG A 150 -10.08 -12.45 -23.60
C ARG A 150 -9.36 -11.75 -22.46
N LEU A 151 -10.10 -10.95 -21.71
CA LEU A 151 -9.59 -10.24 -20.55
C LEU A 151 -10.35 -10.67 -19.30
N TRP A 152 -9.65 -10.91 -18.21
CA TRP A 152 -10.19 -11.03 -16.85
C TRP A 152 -9.70 -9.86 -16.02
N PHE A 153 -10.53 -9.38 -15.10
CA PHE A 153 -10.12 -8.35 -14.14
C PHE A 153 -10.78 -8.58 -12.77
N ALA A 154 -10.12 -8.13 -11.71
CA ALA A 154 -10.67 -8.13 -10.37
C ALA A 154 -9.91 -7.23 -9.39
N SER A 155 -10.55 -6.88 -8.27
CA SER A 155 -9.88 -6.20 -7.15
C SER A 155 -8.87 -7.09 -6.40
N GLU A 156 -9.00 -8.41 -6.49
CA GLU A 156 -8.16 -9.42 -5.82
C GLU A 156 -7.84 -10.57 -6.77
N ILE A 157 -6.64 -11.14 -6.64
CA ILE A 157 -6.17 -12.22 -7.51
C ILE A 157 -7.01 -13.49 -7.29
N LYS A 158 -7.46 -13.75 -6.05
CA LYS A 158 -8.34 -14.91 -5.77
C LYS A 158 -9.60 -14.94 -6.63
N ALA A 159 -10.11 -13.77 -7.04
CA ALA A 159 -11.24 -13.70 -7.95
C ALA A 159 -10.84 -14.08 -9.38
N LEU A 160 -9.65 -13.70 -9.87
CA LEU A 160 -9.15 -14.20 -11.16
C LEU A 160 -9.02 -15.74 -11.15
N LEU A 161 -8.50 -16.30 -10.05
CA LEU A 161 -8.40 -17.75 -9.86
C LEU A 161 -9.77 -18.43 -9.85
N ALA A 162 -10.75 -17.85 -9.13
CA ALA A 162 -12.13 -18.35 -9.10
C ALA A 162 -12.83 -18.27 -10.47
N GLY A 163 -12.46 -17.27 -11.28
CA GLY A 163 -12.86 -17.09 -12.69
C GLY A 163 -12.23 -18.10 -13.66
N GLY A 164 -11.26 -18.89 -13.18
CA GLY A 164 -10.61 -19.95 -13.92
C GLY A 164 -9.28 -19.57 -14.57
N VAL A 165 -8.65 -18.47 -14.17
CA VAL A 165 -7.25 -18.19 -14.56
C VAL A 165 -6.34 -19.15 -13.81
N GLU A 166 -5.47 -19.87 -14.54
CA GLU A 166 -4.60 -20.89 -13.94
C GLU A 166 -3.53 -20.27 -13.02
N PRO A 167 -3.36 -20.78 -11.79
CA PRO A 167 -2.27 -20.34 -10.92
C PRO A 167 -0.96 -20.99 -11.35
N ARG A 168 -0.06 -20.19 -11.91
CA ARG A 168 1.34 -20.59 -12.19
C ARG A 168 2.27 -19.64 -11.49
N MET A 169 3.29 -20.15 -10.82
CA MET A 169 4.22 -19.36 -10.01
C MET A 169 5.16 -18.54 -10.89
N ASP A 170 5.26 -17.23 -10.67
CA ASP A 170 6.22 -16.38 -11.38
C ASP A 170 7.56 -16.29 -10.62
N ALA A 171 8.59 -16.97 -11.13
CA ALA A 171 9.89 -17.07 -10.47
C ALA A 171 10.59 -15.71 -10.29
N GLN A 172 10.44 -14.80 -11.25
CA GLN A 172 11.04 -13.46 -11.19
C GLN A 172 10.40 -12.60 -10.09
N SER A 173 9.09 -12.68 -9.93
CA SER A 173 8.34 -11.96 -8.90
C SER A 173 8.65 -12.49 -7.51
N LEU A 174 8.81 -13.81 -7.36
CA LEU A 174 9.27 -14.39 -6.08
C LEU A 174 10.71 -14.03 -5.73
N ARG A 175 11.60 -13.91 -6.73
CA ARG A 175 12.94 -13.35 -6.53
C ARG A 175 12.85 -11.90 -6.04
N GLN A 176 11.93 -11.09 -6.59
CA GLN A 176 11.69 -9.73 -6.12
C GLN A 176 11.10 -9.71 -4.70
N PHE A 177 10.15 -10.57 -4.38
CA PHE A 177 9.59 -10.72 -3.03
C PHE A 177 10.68 -11.04 -2.00
N LEU A 178 11.55 -12.03 -2.25
CA LEU A 178 12.66 -12.35 -1.34
C LEU A 178 13.73 -11.24 -1.29
N THR A 179 13.71 -10.30 -2.24
CA THR A 179 14.59 -9.12 -2.23
C THR A 179 13.98 -7.95 -1.46
N PHE A 180 12.68 -7.67 -1.60
CA PHE A 180 12.01 -6.45 -1.12
C PHE A 180 10.96 -6.67 -0.01
N LEU A 181 10.64 -7.93 0.32
CA LEU A 181 9.56 -8.38 1.22
C LEU A 181 8.13 -8.22 0.68
N TYR A 182 7.97 -7.70 -0.53
CA TYR A 182 6.70 -7.64 -1.26
C TYR A 182 6.96 -7.79 -2.77
N VAL A 183 5.92 -8.09 -3.55
CA VAL A 183 6.02 -8.16 -5.01
C VAL A 183 5.77 -6.77 -5.63
N PRO A 184 6.76 -6.15 -6.30
CA PRO A 184 6.57 -4.84 -6.91
C PRO A 184 5.64 -4.91 -8.14
N SER A 185 4.74 -3.93 -8.27
CA SER A 185 3.87 -3.82 -9.44
C SER A 185 4.67 -3.49 -10.72
N PRO A 186 4.21 -3.85 -11.92
CA PRO A 186 2.90 -4.45 -12.26
C PRO A 186 2.87 -5.98 -12.18
N ALA A 187 3.97 -6.63 -11.82
CA ALA A 187 4.00 -8.08 -11.71
C ALA A 187 3.16 -8.56 -10.52
N THR A 188 2.82 -9.85 -10.53
CA THR A 188 2.25 -10.55 -9.38
C THR A 188 3.02 -11.85 -9.21
N SER A 189 2.79 -12.54 -8.11
CA SER A 189 3.33 -13.86 -7.79
C SER A 189 2.86 -14.95 -8.76
N PHE A 190 1.93 -14.62 -9.65
CA PHE A 190 1.40 -15.51 -10.67
C PHE A 190 1.77 -15.06 -12.10
N GLU A 191 2.22 -16.01 -12.91
CA GLU A 191 2.51 -15.77 -14.33
C GLU A 191 1.25 -15.36 -15.09
N GLY A 192 1.38 -14.35 -15.96
CA GLY A 192 0.27 -13.89 -16.80
C GLY A 192 -0.83 -13.13 -16.06
N MET A 193 -0.66 -12.85 -14.77
CA MET A 193 -1.51 -11.96 -13.99
C MET A 193 -0.73 -10.71 -13.62
N TYR A 194 -1.34 -9.55 -13.84
CA TYR A 194 -0.69 -8.26 -13.66
C TYR A 194 -1.59 -7.32 -12.87
N GLN A 195 -0.97 -6.40 -12.14
CA GLN A 195 -1.67 -5.27 -11.54
C GLN A 195 -1.68 -4.10 -12.52
N VAL A 196 -2.84 -3.45 -12.70
CA VAL A 196 -2.92 -2.18 -13.45
C VAL A 196 -2.07 -1.15 -12.72
N PRO A 197 -1.06 -0.50 -13.34
CA PRO A 197 -0.19 0.42 -12.62
C PRO A 197 -0.96 1.67 -12.11
N PRO A 198 -0.48 2.34 -11.05
CA PRO A 198 -1.03 3.62 -10.59
C PRO A 198 -1.11 4.67 -11.69
N GLY A 199 -2.26 5.34 -11.86
CA GLY A 199 -2.44 6.39 -12.86
C GLY A 199 -2.54 5.88 -14.30
N TYR A 200 -3.02 4.65 -14.49
CA TYR A 200 -3.26 4.04 -15.81
C TYR A 200 -4.73 3.67 -16.02
N THR A 201 -5.13 3.67 -17.29
CA THR A 201 -6.30 2.95 -17.78
C THR A 201 -5.88 1.73 -18.59
N LEU A 202 -6.74 0.71 -18.63
CA LEU A 202 -6.64 -0.42 -19.53
C LEU A 202 -7.92 -0.48 -20.37
N THR A 203 -7.81 -0.28 -21.66
CA THR A 203 -8.93 -0.38 -22.61
C THR A 203 -8.87 -1.71 -23.32
N PHE A 204 -9.96 -2.48 -23.30
CA PHE A 204 -10.10 -3.74 -24.02
C PHE A 204 -11.20 -3.63 -25.07
N ALA A 205 -10.80 -3.85 -26.33
CA ALA A 205 -11.68 -3.84 -27.48
C ALA A 205 -11.15 -4.81 -28.53
N ARG A 206 -12.06 -5.52 -29.21
CA ARG A 206 -11.72 -6.44 -30.32
C ARG A 206 -10.62 -7.46 -29.95
N GLY A 207 -10.68 -8.00 -28.73
CA GLY A 207 -9.77 -9.03 -28.26
C GLY A 207 -8.36 -8.56 -27.91
N LYS A 208 -8.13 -7.25 -27.71
CA LYS A 208 -6.83 -6.69 -27.35
C LYS A 208 -6.94 -5.73 -26.17
N ALA A 209 -6.07 -5.90 -25.17
CA ALA A 209 -5.90 -4.94 -24.10
C ALA A 209 -4.85 -3.87 -24.46
N ARG A 210 -5.09 -2.62 -24.07
CA ARG A 210 -4.15 -1.52 -24.21
C ARG A 210 -4.06 -0.70 -22.93
N LEU A 211 -2.88 -0.67 -22.32
CA LEU A 211 -2.58 0.21 -21.21
C LEU A 211 -2.26 1.62 -21.68
N ARG A 212 -2.77 2.63 -20.98
CA ARG A 212 -2.46 4.04 -21.20
C ARG A 212 -2.25 4.75 -19.87
N ARG A 213 -1.07 5.34 -19.70
CA ARG A 213 -0.79 6.24 -18.58
C ARG A 213 -1.58 7.53 -18.76
N TYR A 214 -2.36 7.92 -17.75
CA TYR A 214 -3.08 9.20 -17.75
C TYR A 214 -2.51 10.20 -16.73
N TRP A 215 -1.70 9.73 -15.79
CA TRP A 215 -1.07 10.57 -14.78
C TRP A 215 0.40 10.21 -14.56
N ILE A 216 1.22 11.22 -14.26
CA ILE A 216 2.63 11.11 -13.93
C ILE A 216 2.84 11.94 -12.67
N LEU A 217 3.63 11.42 -11.75
CA LEU A 217 4.05 12.17 -10.58
C LEU A 217 4.97 13.32 -11.01
N THR A 218 4.50 14.55 -10.87
CA THR A 218 5.27 15.76 -11.14
C THR A 218 5.12 16.72 -9.97
N PRO A 219 6.17 17.47 -9.59
CA PRO A 219 6.05 18.53 -8.61
C PRO A 219 5.07 19.59 -9.12
N ASP A 220 4.34 20.21 -8.21
CA ASP A 220 3.61 21.43 -8.52
C ASP A 220 4.62 22.57 -8.74
N HIS A 221 4.61 23.20 -9.91
CA HIS A 221 5.55 24.28 -10.20
C HIS A 221 5.15 25.59 -9.51
N GLU A 222 3.88 25.75 -9.12
CA GLU A 222 3.37 26.95 -8.45
C GLU A 222 3.88 27.11 -7.01
N THR A 223 4.45 26.05 -6.42
CA THR A 223 5.08 26.12 -5.09
C THR A 223 6.50 26.69 -5.14
N SER A 224 7.08 26.83 -6.34
CA SER A 224 8.44 27.35 -6.50
C SER A 224 8.45 28.85 -6.21
N GLY A 225 9.06 29.23 -5.08
CA GLY A 225 9.22 30.63 -4.68
C GLY A 225 8.29 31.12 -3.56
N LEU A 226 7.46 30.25 -2.99
CA LEU A 226 6.70 30.58 -1.77
C LEU A 226 7.65 30.78 -0.58
N ASP A 227 7.35 31.77 0.26
CA ASP A 227 8.01 31.85 1.57
C ASP A 227 7.54 30.72 2.50
N GLU A 228 8.31 30.43 3.55
CA GLU A 228 8.02 29.31 4.47
C GLU A 228 6.63 29.48 5.14
N GLY A 229 6.20 30.71 5.44
CA GLY A 229 4.92 31.01 6.07
C GLY A 229 3.74 30.83 5.11
N GLU A 230 3.86 31.32 3.88
CA GLU A 230 2.88 31.12 2.81
C GLU A 230 2.71 29.63 2.49
N ALA A 231 3.82 28.90 2.37
CA ALA A 231 3.79 27.46 2.14
C ALA A 231 3.11 26.72 3.30
N GLN A 232 3.35 27.10 4.56
CA GLN A 232 2.67 26.52 5.73
C GLN A 232 1.16 26.78 5.69
N ALA A 233 0.74 28.00 5.33
CA ALA A 233 -0.67 28.36 5.22
C ALA A 233 -1.37 27.56 4.11
N GLN A 234 -0.74 27.43 2.94
CA GLN A 234 -1.26 26.62 1.84
C GLN A 234 -1.32 25.13 2.20
N LEU A 235 -0.30 24.58 2.85
CA LEU A 235 -0.32 23.20 3.33
C LEU A 235 -1.49 22.96 4.28
N LEU A 236 -1.67 23.84 5.27
CA LEU A 236 -2.76 23.72 6.23
C LEU A 236 -4.13 23.79 5.54
N ALA A 237 -4.32 24.71 4.60
CA ALA A 237 -5.56 24.83 3.82
C ALA A 237 -5.86 23.57 3.01
N ARG A 238 -4.85 23.04 2.30
CA ARG A 238 -4.98 21.79 1.50
C ARG A 238 -5.24 20.58 2.38
N LEU A 239 -4.60 20.47 3.54
CA LEU A 239 -4.87 19.42 4.52
C LEU A 239 -6.30 19.49 5.05
N LYS A 240 -6.80 20.68 5.39
CA LYS A 240 -8.20 20.89 5.82
C LYS A 240 -9.19 20.50 4.73
N GLU A 241 -8.97 20.96 3.50
CA GLU A 241 -9.79 20.63 2.35
C GLU A 241 -9.81 19.11 2.11
N THR A 242 -8.64 18.48 2.11
CA THR A 242 -8.49 17.05 1.87
C THR A 242 -9.21 16.24 2.94
N VAL A 243 -9.01 16.56 4.23
CA VAL A 243 -9.73 15.90 5.32
C VAL A 243 -11.23 16.09 5.16
N ARG A 244 -11.73 17.31 4.90
CA ARG A 244 -13.15 17.58 4.67
C ARG A 244 -13.74 16.69 3.57
N LEU A 245 -13.04 16.58 2.44
CA LEU A 245 -13.44 15.73 1.31
C LEU A 245 -13.49 14.24 1.70
N HIS A 246 -12.57 13.79 2.55
CA HIS A 246 -12.51 12.40 3.04
C HIS A 246 -13.54 12.10 4.14
N LEU A 247 -14.28 13.09 4.65
CA LEU A 247 -15.33 12.90 5.66
C LEU A 247 -16.74 12.68 5.06
N ILE A 248 -16.90 12.77 3.73
CA ILE A 248 -18.19 12.56 3.08
C ILE A 248 -18.58 11.07 3.19
N SER A 249 -19.59 10.75 4.00
CA SER A 249 -20.04 9.38 4.30
C SER A 249 -21.46 9.41 4.87
N ASP A 250 -22.32 8.46 4.47
CA ASP A 250 -23.65 8.25 5.08
C ASP A 250 -23.61 7.25 6.25
N VAL A 251 -22.43 6.68 6.55
CA VAL A 251 -22.19 5.71 7.62
C VAL A 251 -21.14 6.23 8.63
N PRO A 252 -21.11 5.70 9.86
CA PRO A 252 -20.12 6.11 10.87
C PRO A 252 -18.68 5.90 10.41
N LEU A 253 -17.84 6.89 10.70
CA LEU A 253 -16.43 6.90 10.39
C LEU A 253 -15.56 7.00 11.65
N GLY A 254 -14.34 6.48 11.56
CA GLY A 254 -13.34 6.52 12.62
C GLY A 254 -11.95 6.92 12.14
N VAL A 255 -10.97 6.84 13.04
CA VAL A 255 -9.56 7.11 12.75
C VAL A 255 -8.68 6.08 13.45
N PHE A 256 -7.70 5.54 12.73
CA PHE A 256 -6.62 4.78 13.36
C PHE A 256 -5.64 5.74 14.04
N LEU A 257 -5.56 5.67 15.37
CA LEU A 257 -4.82 6.62 16.18
C LEU A 257 -3.60 5.96 16.84
N SER A 258 -2.43 6.16 16.23
CA SER A 258 -1.14 5.70 16.78
C SER A 258 -0.55 6.65 17.84
N GLY A 259 -1.14 7.84 18.02
CA GLY A 259 -0.47 8.94 18.72
C GLY A 259 0.82 9.42 18.02
N GLY A 260 1.07 8.98 16.78
CA GLY A 260 2.10 9.52 15.90
C GLY A 260 1.64 10.82 15.25
N MET A 261 2.57 11.54 14.63
CA MET A 261 2.31 12.84 13.98
C MET A 261 1.11 12.78 13.02
N ASP A 262 1.12 11.86 12.07
CA ASP A 262 0.20 11.88 10.92
C ASP A 262 -1.25 11.61 11.33
N SER A 263 -1.47 10.56 12.13
CA SER A 263 -2.81 10.27 12.67
C SER A 263 -3.31 11.39 13.59
N SER A 264 -2.41 12.03 14.35
CA SER A 264 -2.78 13.13 15.24
C SER A 264 -3.20 14.37 14.45
N VAL A 265 -2.49 14.68 13.36
CA VAL A 265 -2.88 15.76 12.42
C VAL A 265 -4.26 15.49 11.84
N ILE A 266 -4.55 14.25 11.42
CA ILE A 266 -5.88 13.88 10.92
C ILE A 266 -6.96 14.15 11.98
N VAL A 267 -6.79 13.66 13.22
CA VAL A 267 -7.77 13.89 14.30
C VAL A 267 -7.96 15.38 14.58
N ALA A 268 -6.87 16.15 14.62
CA ALA A 268 -6.93 17.59 14.86
C ALA A 268 -7.73 18.31 13.77
N LEU A 269 -7.44 18.01 12.49
CA LEU A 269 -8.13 18.61 11.35
C LEU A 269 -9.58 18.18 11.27
N MET A 270 -9.90 16.91 11.55
CA MET A 270 -11.27 16.43 11.63
C MET A 270 -12.07 17.20 12.66
N ARG A 271 -11.48 17.52 13.81
CA ARG A 271 -12.13 18.32 14.85
C ARG A 271 -12.34 19.78 14.42
N GLU A 272 -11.48 20.33 13.57
CA GLU A 272 -11.65 21.69 13.04
C GLU A 272 -12.71 21.78 11.93
N VAL A 273 -12.85 20.74 11.10
CA VAL A 273 -13.75 20.77 9.93
C VAL A 273 -15.09 20.06 10.17
N SER A 274 -15.27 19.37 11.30
CA SER A 274 -16.50 18.67 11.67
C SER A 274 -16.82 18.79 13.16
N SER A 275 -18.11 18.95 13.47
CA SER A 275 -18.65 19.03 14.83
C SER A 275 -19.10 17.68 15.41
N GLY A 276 -19.10 16.61 14.60
CA GLY A 276 -19.57 15.28 15.00
C GLY A 276 -18.67 14.56 16.03
N PRO A 277 -19.16 13.44 16.60
CA PRO A 277 -18.32 12.56 17.40
C PRO A 277 -17.21 11.96 16.53
N ILE A 278 -15.98 11.96 17.03
CA ILE A 278 -14.82 11.36 16.37
C ILE A 278 -14.52 10.05 17.09
N HIS A 279 -14.65 8.93 16.40
CA HIS A 279 -14.23 7.62 16.91
C HIS A 279 -12.75 7.40 16.59
N THR A 280 -11.95 7.06 17.59
CA THR A 280 -10.52 6.77 17.42
C THR A 280 -10.22 5.38 17.93
N PHE A 281 -9.37 4.64 17.21
CA PHE A 281 -9.06 3.24 17.51
C PHE A 281 -7.56 3.06 17.67
N THR A 282 -7.16 2.34 18.71
CA THR A 282 -5.77 1.95 18.97
C THR A 282 -5.72 0.50 19.41
N VAL A 283 -4.76 -0.26 18.87
CA VAL A 283 -4.44 -1.60 19.35
C VAL A 283 -3.13 -1.54 20.13
N GLY A 284 -3.13 -2.18 21.30
CA GLY A 284 -1.95 -2.43 22.10
C GLY A 284 -1.66 -3.91 22.25
N TYR A 285 -0.48 -4.23 22.75
CA TYR A 285 0.00 -5.58 23.00
C TYR A 285 0.16 -5.83 24.50
N GLY A 286 0.01 -7.09 24.90
CA GLY A 286 0.14 -7.54 26.29
C GLY A 286 1.55 -7.37 26.88
N SER A 287 1.79 -7.97 28.05
CA SER A 287 3.05 -7.83 28.82
C SER A 287 4.31 -8.10 28.00
N GLY A 288 4.23 -9.00 27.01
CA GLY A 288 5.34 -9.36 26.13
C GLY A 288 5.66 -8.39 24.99
N GLY A 289 4.82 -7.38 24.75
CA GLY A 289 4.96 -6.39 23.68
C GLY A 289 4.85 -4.93 24.15
N LYS A 290 4.87 -4.66 25.47
CA LYS A 290 4.66 -3.32 26.05
C LYS A 290 5.55 -2.22 25.44
N SER A 291 6.80 -2.54 25.06
CA SER A 291 7.71 -1.58 24.43
C SER A 291 7.26 -1.10 23.04
N PHE A 292 6.30 -1.79 22.42
CA PHE A 292 5.72 -1.46 21.12
C PHE A 292 4.37 -0.74 21.24
N ASN A 293 3.85 -0.53 22.47
CA ASN A 293 2.54 0.08 22.68
C ASN A 293 2.57 1.58 22.46
N GLU A 294 1.62 2.08 21.67
CA GLU A 294 1.44 3.52 21.41
C GLU A 294 0.28 4.14 22.20
N LEU A 295 -0.34 3.34 23.07
CA LEU A 295 -1.55 3.64 23.84
C LEU A 295 -1.47 4.98 24.58
N THR A 296 -0.35 5.25 25.26
CA THR A 296 -0.19 6.48 26.07
C THR A 296 -0.32 7.75 25.21
N PHE A 297 0.31 7.77 24.04
CA PHE A 297 0.28 8.93 23.15
C PHE A 297 -1.05 9.03 22.41
N ALA A 298 -1.64 7.90 22.02
CA ALA A 298 -2.98 7.86 21.46
C ALA A 298 -4.01 8.46 22.42
N ARG A 299 -3.94 8.07 23.71
CA ARG A 299 -4.81 8.61 24.76
C ARG A 299 -4.62 10.11 24.98
N LEU A 300 -3.38 10.61 24.90
CA LEU A 300 -3.10 12.04 25.01
C LEU A 300 -3.80 12.83 23.90
N VAL A 301 -3.72 12.36 22.65
CA VAL A 301 -4.40 12.98 21.50
C VAL A 301 -5.91 12.86 21.64
N ALA A 302 -6.42 11.69 22.02
CA ALA A 302 -7.84 11.45 22.22
C ALA A 302 -8.45 12.40 23.26
N ASN A 303 -7.77 12.58 24.39
CA ASN A 303 -8.18 13.51 25.45
C ASN A 303 -8.13 14.97 24.97
N ARG A 304 -7.07 15.36 24.26
CA ARG A 304 -6.90 16.73 23.74
C ARG A 304 -8.03 17.16 22.80
N PHE A 305 -8.56 16.24 22.01
CA PHE A 305 -9.60 16.49 21.01
C PHE A 305 -10.97 15.90 21.38
N GLY A 306 -11.14 15.39 22.60
CA GLY A 306 -12.40 14.83 23.10
C GLY A 306 -12.98 13.75 22.18
N THR A 307 -12.16 12.79 21.75
CA THR A 307 -12.62 11.71 20.86
C THR A 307 -13.24 10.56 21.65
N ASN A 308 -14.19 9.84 21.05
CA ASN A 308 -14.64 8.55 21.57
C ASN A 308 -13.55 7.49 21.30
N HIS A 309 -12.67 7.28 22.28
CA HIS A 309 -11.46 6.47 22.13
C HIS A 309 -11.70 5.00 22.47
N HIS A 310 -11.34 4.12 21.55
CA HIS A 310 -11.42 2.67 21.67
C HIS A 310 -9.99 2.12 21.72
N GLU A 311 -9.61 1.60 22.88
CA GLU A 311 -8.32 0.92 23.07
C GLU A 311 -8.56 -0.57 23.32
N GLU A 312 -7.91 -1.44 22.54
CA GLU A 312 -7.98 -2.88 22.71
C GLU A 312 -6.58 -3.48 22.84
N ILE A 313 -6.36 -4.27 23.91
CA ILE A 313 -5.15 -5.08 24.04
C ILE A 313 -5.39 -6.40 23.33
N VAL A 314 -4.63 -6.66 22.26
CA VAL A 314 -4.77 -7.88 21.48
C VAL A 314 -3.65 -8.86 21.82
N GLU A 315 -4.03 -10.05 22.27
CA GLU A 315 -3.16 -11.22 22.33
C GLU A 315 -3.22 -11.92 20.98
N ALA A 316 -2.33 -11.54 20.07
CA ALA A 316 -2.30 -12.12 18.73
C ALA A 316 -1.79 -13.56 18.79
N ASN A 317 -2.65 -14.54 18.45
CA ASN A 317 -2.20 -15.87 18.10
C ASN A 317 -1.56 -15.81 16.71
N ALA A 318 -0.25 -15.55 16.67
CA ALA A 318 0.49 -15.39 15.42
C ALA A 318 0.36 -16.61 14.50
N VAL A 319 0.29 -17.83 15.06
CA VAL A 319 0.13 -19.09 14.29
C VAL A 319 -1.15 -19.07 13.43
N GLU A 320 -2.26 -18.62 13.99
CA GLU A 320 -3.53 -18.53 13.24
C GLU A 320 -3.62 -17.29 12.35
N LEU A 321 -2.95 -16.22 12.75
CA LEU A 321 -3.07 -14.92 12.10
C LEU A 321 -2.29 -14.87 10.77
N LEU A 322 -1.09 -15.43 10.74
CA LEU A 322 -0.23 -15.42 9.54
C LEU A 322 -0.96 -15.99 8.30
N PRO A 323 -1.57 -17.19 8.33
CA PRO A 323 -2.28 -17.73 7.17
C PRO A 323 -3.48 -16.89 6.74
N ARG A 324 -4.17 -16.22 7.68
CA ARG A 324 -5.30 -15.33 7.36
C ARG A 324 -4.82 -14.07 6.65
N ILE A 325 -3.71 -13.49 7.10
CA ILE A 325 -3.08 -12.34 6.46
C ILE A 325 -2.63 -12.72 5.05
N ILE A 326 -1.90 -13.82 4.86
CA ILE A 326 -1.46 -14.23 3.51
C ILE A 326 -2.65 -14.45 2.55
N ARG A 327 -3.77 -15.00 3.04
CA ARG A 327 -5.02 -15.10 2.24
C ARG A 327 -5.67 -13.76 1.94
N ALA A 328 -5.47 -12.73 2.76
CA ALA A 328 -6.00 -11.39 2.49
C ALA A 328 -5.21 -10.68 1.38
N PHE A 329 -3.91 -10.97 1.25
CA PHE A 329 -3.03 -10.34 0.25
C PHE A 329 -2.99 -11.06 -1.09
N ASP A 330 -3.35 -12.35 -1.13
CA ASP A 330 -3.29 -13.26 -2.31
C ASP A 330 -1.88 -13.61 -2.80
N GLU A 331 -0.89 -12.99 -2.19
CA GLU A 331 0.52 -13.04 -2.55
C GLU A 331 1.35 -13.17 -1.26
N PRO A 332 2.57 -13.71 -1.34
CA PRO A 332 3.47 -13.65 -0.20
C PRO A 332 3.80 -12.18 0.08
N PHE A 333 3.61 -11.78 1.33
CA PHE A 333 3.80 -10.41 1.80
C PHE A 333 4.43 -10.44 3.19
N ALA A 334 5.56 -9.76 3.33
CA ALA A 334 6.46 -9.92 4.46
C ALA A 334 6.78 -8.61 5.21
N ASP A 335 5.96 -7.56 5.06
CA ASP A 335 5.95 -6.47 6.04
C ASP A 335 5.17 -6.92 7.29
N SER A 336 5.89 -7.01 8.41
CA SER A 336 5.34 -7.34 9.73
C SER A 336 4.25 -6.38 10.21
N SER A 337 4.19 -5.16 9.69
CA SER A 337 3.17 -4.17 10.04
C SER A 337 1.76 -4.57 9.57
N ALA A 338 1.64 -5.63 8.76
CA ALA A 338 0.36 -6.24 8.38
C ALA A 338 -0.41 -6.82 9.56
N ILE A 339 0.30 -7.35 10.55
CA ILE A 339 -0.32 -7.90 11.76
C ILE A 339 -1.07 -6.81 12.54
N PRO A 340 -0.42 -5.71 12.96
CA PRO A 340 -1.12 -4.59 13.58
C PRO A 340 -2.29 -4.04 12.74
N ASN A 341 -2.09 -3.87 11.43
CA ASN A 341 -3.10 -3.30 10.53
C ASN A 341 -4.33 -4.19 10.39
N TYR A 342 -4.14 -5.51 10.32
CA TYR A 342 -5.22 -6.48 10.31
C TYR A 342 -6.03 -6.43 11.62
N LEU A 343 -5.33 -6.39 12.76
CA LEU A 343 -5.97 -6.38 14.08
C LEU A 343 -6.73 -5.07 14.34
N ILE A 344 -6.14 -3.91 14.05
CA ILE A 344 -6.82 -2.61 14.25
C ILE A 344 -8.04 -2.48 13.34
N ALA A 345 -7.98 -2.99 12.11
CA ALA A 345 -9.14 -3.02 11.23
C ALA A 345 -10.25 -3.93 11.77
N GLN A 346 -9.91 -5.10 12.32
CA GLN A 346 -10.86 -6.00 12.96
C GLN A 346 -11.57 -5.33 14.13
N VAL A 347 -10.83 -4.58 14.95
CA VAL A 347 -11.38 -3.84 16.10
C VAL A 347 -12.28 -2.70 15.63
N ALA A 348 -11.80 -1.87 14.71
CA ALA A 348 -12.55 -0.72 14.22
C ALA A 348 -13.86 -1.11 13.52
N ARG A 349 -13.86 -2.21 12.75
CA ARG A 349 -15.06 -2.68 12.04
C ARG A 349 -16.26 -2.94 12.95
N ARG A 350 -16.03 -3.27 14.23
CA ARG A 350 -17.09 -3.50 15.20
C ARG A 350 -17.95 -2.25 15.46
N SER A 351 -17.39 -1.07 15.19
CA SER A 351 -18.02 0.22 15.51
C SER A 351 -18.23 1.13 14.29
N VAL A 352 -17.41 1.00 13.25
CA VAL A 352 -17.45 1.88 12.06
C VAL A 352 -17.30 1.09 10.76
N THR A 353 -17.77 1.66 9.66
CA THR A 353 -17.62 1.08 8.30
C THR A 353 -16.47 1.75 7.54
N VAL A 354 -16.11 2.97 7.93
CA VAL A 354 -15.04 3.77 7.32
C VAL A 354 -14.04 4.18 8.39
N ALA A 355 -12.75 4.19 8.08
CA ALA A 355 -11.69 4.72 8.93
C ALA A 355 -10.72 5.58 8.13
N LEU A 356 -10.16 6.63 8.75
CA LEU A 356 -9.05 7.40 8.19
C LEU A 356 -7.72 6.91 8.79
N ALA A 357 -6.68 6.86 7.96
CA ALA A 357 -5.34 6.46 8.37
C ALA A 357 -4.27 7.46 7.86
N GLY A 358 -3.16 7.55 8.60
CA GLY A 358 -2.07 8.50 8.34
C GLY A 358 -1.06 8.10 7.26
N HIS A 359 -1.34 7.07 6.45
CA HIS A 359 -0.43 6.61 5.38
C HIS A 359 -0.15 7.71 4.36
N GLY A 360 1.11 7.82 3.91
CA GLY A 360 1.59 8.88 3.02
C GLY A 360 2.29 10.04 3.75
N GLY A 361 2.02 10.26 5.03
CA GLY A 361 2.60 11.39 5.78
C GLY A 361 4.12 11.30 5.96
N ASP A 362 4.65 10.08 6.10
CA ASP A 362 6.10 9.85 6.18
C ASP A 362 6.79 10.08 4.83
N GLU A 363 6.21 9.61 3.72
CA GLU A 363 6.75 9.73 2.36
C GLU A 363 6.74 11.19 1.88
N LEU A 364 5.68 11.93 2.17
CA LEU A 364 5.53 13.32 1.72
C LEU A 364 6.45 14.29 2.46
N PHE A 365 6.59 14.12 3.79
CA PHE A 365 7.23 15.12 4.65
C PHE A 365 8.57 14.66 5.25
N GLY A 366 9.14 13.56 4.76
CA GLY A 366 10.47 13.14 5.17
C GLY A 366 10.47 12.54 6.58
N GLY A 367 9.67 11.48 6.76
CA GLY A 367 9.45 10.80 8.03
C GLY A 367 10.39 9.63 8.32
N TYR A 368 11.10 9.13 7.32
CA TYR A 368 11.97 7.97 7.49
C TYR A 368 13.44 8.34 7.72
N PRO A 369 14.13 7.69 8.68
CA PRO A 369 15.56 7.87 8.90
C PRO A 369 16.43 7.61 7.67
N ARG A 370 15.97 6.80 6.71
CA ARG A 370 16.69 6.54 5.45
C ARG A 370 16.90 7.82 4.61
N TYR A 371 16.01 8.80 4.73
CA TYR A 371 16.15 10.10 4.04
C TYR A 371 17.29 10.94 4.62
N LEU A 372 17.43 10.96 5.94
CA LEU A 372 18.60 11.57 6.59
C LEU A 372 19.89 10.87 6.17
N GLY A 373 19.85 9.54 6.01
CA GLY A 373 20.95 8.75 5.46
C GLY A 373 21.34 9.19 4.04
N GLN A 374 20.37 9.51 3.17
CA GLN A 374 20.67 10.02 1.83
C GLN A 374 21.26 11.43 1.84
N GLN A 375 20.69 12.33 2.67
CA GLN A 375 21.22 13.67 2.87
C GLN A 375 22.66 13.66 3.42
N LEU A 376 22.95 12.73 4.34
CA LEU A 376 24.29 12.43 4.81
C LEU A 376 25.22 11.95 3.71
N GLY A 377 24.72 11.06 2.85
CA GLY A 377 25.44 10.49 1.72
C GLY A 377 26.08 11.57 0.84
N THR A 378 25.36 12.65 0.55
CA THR A 378 25.87 13.79 -0.23
C THR A 378 27.11 14.44 0.38
N SER A 379 27.13 14.60 1.70
CA SER A 379 28.29 15.15 2.41
C SER A 379 29.40 14.12 2.56
N TYR A 380 29.04 12.85 2.77
CA TYR A 380 29.96 11.71 2.87
C TYR A 380 30.72 11.47 1.56
N ASP A 381 30.08 11.66 0.41
CA ASP A 381 30.70 11.50 -0.92
C ASP A 381 31.83 12.49 -1.19
N ARG A 382 31.89 13.61 -0.45
CA ARG A 382 33.01 14.57 -0.51
C ARG A 382 34.30 14.02 0.12
N LEU A 383 34.22 12.94 0.92
CA LEU A 383 35.40 12.31 1.53
C LEU A 383 36.23 11.55 0.49
N PRO A 384 37.57 11.58 0.57
CA PRO A 384 38.44 10.81 -0.31
C PRO A 384 38.11 9.32 -0.28
N ALA A 385 38.18 8.66 -1.44
CA ALA A 385 37.79 7.25 -1.59
C ALA A 385 38.55 6.28 -0.67
N GLY A 386 39.79 6.61 -0.28
CA GLY A 386 40.57 5.83 0.68
C GLY A 386 39.98 5.86 2.09
N VAL A 387 39.52 7.02 2.55
CA VAL A 387 38.85 7.20 3.85
C VAL A 387 37.53 6.43 3.85
N ARG A 388 36.74 6.57 2.79
CA ARG A 388 35.46 5.86 2.64
C ARG A 388 35.64 4.33 2.66
N ARG A 389 36.68 3.82 1.97
CA ARG A 389 37.04 2.38 2.03
C ARG A 389 37.43 1.93 3.43
N GLY A 390 38.22 2.71 4.16
CA GLY A 390 38.58 2.41 5.55
C GLY A 390 37.36 2.32 6.47
N LEU A 391 36.43 3.28 6.34
CA LEU A 391 35.17 3.29 7.08
C LEU A 391 34.24 2.12 6.70
N ALA A 392 34.20 1.76 5.41
CA ALA A 392 33.44 0.58 4.96
C ALA A 392 34.02 -0.72 5.54
N MET A 393 35.34 -0.86 5.61
CA MET A 393 35.98 -2.02 6.25
C MET A 393 35.74 -2.08 7.75
N SER A 394 35.76 -0.93 8.44
CA SER A 394 35.54 -0.87 9.88
C SER A 394 34.08 -1.13 10.29
N SER A 395 33.14 -0.93 9.37
CA SER A 395 31.71 -1.20 9.61
C SER A 395 31.41 -2.63 10.08
N ARG A 396 32.26 -3.60 9.69
CA ARG A 396 32.15 -5.03 10.07
C ARG A 396 32.26 -5.27 11.59
N TRP A 397 32.82 -4.32 12.33
CA TRP A 397 32.98 -4.40 13.78
C TRP A 397 31.83 -3.73 14.54
N ILE A 398 30.89 -3.10 13.85
CA ILE A 398 29.71 -2.49 14.47
C ILE A 398 28.70 -3.61 14.77
N PRO A 399 28.36 -3.88 16.05
CA PRO A 399 27.38 -4.91 16.39
C PRO A 399 25.99 -4.49 15.89
N GLU A 400 25.22 -5.44 15.36
CA GLU A 400 23.81 -5.22 15.05
C GLU A 400 22.98 -5.39 16.33
N SER A 401 22.13 -4.41 16.66
CA SER A 401 21.27 -4.52 17.83
C SER A 401 19.92 -5.15 17.46
N SER A 402 19.36 -5.92 18.39
CA SER A 402 18.03 -6.55 18.30
C SER A 402 16.90 -5.64 18.76
N HIS A 403 17.20 -4.41 19.20
CA HIS A 403 16.22 -3.42 19.64
C HIS A 403 15.55 -2.71 18.47
N SER A 404 14.34 -2.18 18.69
CA SER A 404 13.53 -1.45 17.70
C SER A 404 14.25 -0.24 17.08
N ASP A 405 15.12 0.41 17.85
CA ASP A 405 15.97 1.51 17.40
C ASP A 405 17.35 1.00 17.00
N ASN A 406 17.41 0.11 15.99
CA ASN A 406 18.64 -0.49 15.45
C ASN A 406 19.57 0.52 14.73
N TRP A 407 19.92 1.61 15.41
CA TRP A 407 20.86 2.62 14.97
C TRP A 407 22.24 2.04 14.62
N PRO A 408 22.82 1.10 15.40
CA PRO A 408 24.08 0.47 15.04
C PRO A 408 24.02 -0.27 13.68
N GLY A 409 22.97 -1.06 13.44
CA GLY A 409 22.77 -1.75 12.16
C GLY A 409 22.47 -0.80 11.00
N ARG A 410 21.80 0.34 11.26
CA ARG A 410 21.61 1.41 10.28
C ARG A 410 22.93 2.07 9.87
N MET A 411 23.79 2.37 10.84
CA MET A 411 25.11 2.95 10.60
C MET A 411 26.02 1.96 9.88
N ARG A 412 26.01 0.69 10.27
CA ARG A 412 26.71 -0.39 9.56
C ARG A 412 26.31 -0.43 8.09
N ARG A 413 25.01 -0.54 7.78
CA ARG A 413 24.50 -0.56 6.39
C ARG A 413 24.92 0.68 5.58
N PHE A 414 24.82 1.86 6.20
CA PHE A 414 25.27 3.09 5.55
C PHE A 414 26.76 3.04 5.19
N LEU A 415 27.62 2.66 6.14
CA LEU A 415 29.07 2.59 5.94
C LEU A 415 29.50 1.49 4.97
N GLU A 416 28.85 0.32 5.00
CA GLU A 416 29.07 -0.77 4.03
C GLU A 416 28.89 -0.27 2.58
N THR A 417 27.93 0.63 2.38
CA THR A 417 27.62 1.27 1.09
C THR A 417 28.26 2.64 0.90
N GLY A 418 29.17 3.05 1.77
CA GLY A 418 29.77 4.40 1.70
C GLY A 418 30.54 4.67 0.38
N THR A 419 30.98 3.61 -0.30
CA THR A 419 31.74 3.72 -1.55
C THR A 419 30.87 3.66 -2.81
N THR A 420 29.58 3.39 -2.67
CA THR A 420 28.64 3.16 -3.78
C THR A 420 27.86 4.41 -4.14
N HIS A 421 27.27 4.44 -5.34
CA HIS A 421 26.45 5.57 -5.81
C HIS A 421 25.19 5.77 -4.94
N SER A 422 24.58 6.96 -4.94
CA SER A 422 23.43 7.30 -4.08
C SER A 422 22.25 6.31 -4.24
N ALA A 423 21.95 5.93 -5.49
CA ALA A 423 20.95 4.92 -5.81
C ALA A 423 21.26 3.57 -5.13
N GLU A 424 22.52 3.11 -5.17
CA GLU A 424 22.93 1.83 -4.55
C GLU A 424 22.82 1.88 -3.03
N ARG A 425 23.17 3.03 -2.42
CA ARG A 425 22.95 3.25 -0.99
C ARG A 425 21.48 3.11 -0.64
N TYR A 426 20.60 3.79 -1.37
CA TYR A 426 19.15 3.71 -1.13
C TYR A 426 18.64 2.27 -1.29
N LEU A 427 19.04 1.59 -2.35
CA LEU A 427 18.60 0.21 -2.60
C LEU A 427 19.03 -0.75 -1.51
N ARG A 428 20.22 -0.58 -0.93
CA ARG A 428 20.64 -1.40 0.22
C ARG A 428 19.72 -1.24 1.44
N TRP A 429 19.05 -0.10 1.61
CA TRP A 429 18.10 0.11 2.70
C TRP A 429 16.81 -0.68 2.55
N ILE A 430 16.40 -0.93 1.31
CA ILE A 430 15.13 -1.58 0.99
C ILE A 430 15.30 -3.02 0.50
N THR A 431 16.54 -3.53 0.46
CA THR A 431 16.85 -4.91 0.08
C THR A 431 17.17 -5.75 1.31
N PHE A 432 16.52 -6.91 1.40
CA PHE A 432 16.57 -7.78 2.58
C PHE A 432 17.31 -9.08 2.32
N LEU A 433 17.65 -9.38 1.05
CA LEU A 433 18.51 -10.52 0.72
C LEU A 433 19.92 -10.27 1.26
N PRO A 434 20.44 -11.12 2.17
CA PRO A 434 21.77 -10.92 2.77
C PRO A 434 22.87 -10.93 1.70
N SER A 435 23.79 -9.99 1.79
CA SER A 435 24.89 -9.83 0.83
C SER A 435 25.83 -11.03 0.75
N GLU A 436 25.92 -11.80 1.84
CA GLU A 436 26.71 -13.02 1.98
C GLU A 436 26.20 -14.14 1.09
N TRP A 437 24.91 -14.12 0.77
CA TRP A 437 24.27 -15.11 -0.07
C TRP A 437 23.94 -14.55 -1.44
N GLY A 438 23.34 -13.36 -1.51
CA GLY A 438 22.84 -12.83 -2.78
C GLY A 438 22.05 -13.89 -3.54
N GLU A 439 22.37 -14.08 -4.83
CA GLU A 439 21.69 -15.08 -5.66
C GLU A 439 22.07 -16.53 -5.34
N ASP A 440 23.12 -16.77 -4.55
CA ASP A 440 23.44 -18.12 -4.07
C ASP A 440 22.48 -18.63 -3.00
N ALA A 441 21.54 -17.80 -2.52
CA ALA A 441 20.41 -18.25 -1.72
C ALA A 441 19.46 -19.18 -2.49
N PHE A 442 19.40 -19.04 -3.82
CA PHE A 442 18.46 -19.77 -4.69
C PHE A 442 19.05 -21.08 -5.21
N THR A 443 18.19 -22.06 -5.55
CA THR A 443 18.62 -23.29 -6.22
C THR A 443 18.98 -23.01 -7.69
N ALA A 444 19.76 -23.90 -8.32
CA ALA A 444 20.11 -23.74 -9.74
C ALA A 444 18.88 -23.77 -10.66
N ASP A 445 17.94 -24.68 -10.40
CA ASP A 445 16.71 -24.84 -11.20
C ASP A 445 15.78 -23.63 -11.09
N PHE A 446 15.69 -23.02 -9.90
CA PHE A 446 14.91 -21.81 -9.72
C PHE A 446 15.58 -20.60 -10.40
N ARG A 447 16.91 -20.47 -10.30
CA ARG A 447 17.65 -19.41 -11.01
C ARG A 447 17.52 -19.50 -12.53
N ALA A 448 17.42 -20.70 -13.08
CA ALA A 448 17.25 -20.90 -14.52
C ALA A 448 15.92 -20.32 -15.06
N GLN A 449 14.95 -20.06 -14.18
CA GLN A 449 13.65 -19.46 -14.52
C GLN A 449 13.64 -17.93 -14.39
N PHE A 450 14.74 -17.32 -13.97
CA PHE A 450 14.80 -15.86 -13.81
C PHE A 450 14.72 -15.14 -15.14
N GLY A 451 13.97 -14.04 -15.13
CA GLY A 451 13.99 -13.09 -16.23
C GLY A 451 15.35 -12.38 -16.34
N PRO A 452 15.65 -11.75 -17.49
CA PRO A 452 16.92 -11.05 -17.71
C PRO A 452 17.07 -9.80 -16.83
N ALA A 453 15.96 -9.24 -16.33
CA ALA A 453 15.96 -8.03 -15.54
C ALA A 453 16.43 -8.28 -14.10
N ARG A 454 17.24 -7.36 -13.56
CA ARG A 454 17.62 -7.41 -12.13
C ARG A 454 16.45 -6.93 -11.27
N PRO A 455 16.26 -7.47 -10.05
CA PRO A 455 15.14 -7.10 -9.18
C PRO A 455 15.02 -5.58 -8.95
N ALA A 456 16.15 -4.91 -8.79
CA ALA A 456 16.23 -3.47 -8.53
C ALA A 456 16.27 -2.57 -9.78
N GLU A 457 16.23 -3.13 -11.01
CA GLU A 457 16.41 -2.34 -12.24
C GLU A 457 15.35 -1.23 -12.41
N LYS A 458 14.09 -1.53 -12.10
CA LYS A 458 12.99 -0.54 -12.08
C LYS A 458 13.34 0.64 -11.17
N TYR A 459 13.85 0.36 -9.98
CA TYR A 459 14.17 1.35 -8.97
C TYR A 459 15.35 2.23 -9.40
N TYR A 460 16.39 1.67 -10.02
CA TYR A 460 17.48 2.46 -10.60
C TYR A 460 16.98 3.44 -11.66
N ARG A 461 16.13 2.99 -12.59
CA ARG A 461 15.58 3.86 -13.66
C ARG A 461 14.72 4.99 -13.09
N LEU A 462 13.90 4.69 -12.07
CA LEU A 462 13.08 5.69 -11.40
C LEU A 462 13.93 6.67 -10.58
N TYR A 463 14.98 6.19 -9.92
CA TYR A 463 15.91 7.06 -9.20
C TYR A 463 16.58 8.05 -10.18
N GLN A 464 17.05 7.56 -11.33
CA GLN A 464 17.65 8.37 -12.40
C GLN A 464 16.68 9.39 -13.02
N TYR A 465 15.39 9.05 -13.10
CA TYR A 465 14.38 10.01 -13.57
C TYR A 465 14.33 11.28 -12.71
N TRP A 466 14.73 11.18 -11.44
CA TRP A 466 14.79 12.30 -10.49
C TRP A 466 16.22 12.86 -10.32
N ASP A 467 17.15 12.61 -11.26
CA ASP A 467 18.56 13.01 -11.15
C ASP A 467 18.79 14.52 -10.93
N ALA A 468 17.81 15.36 -11.27
CA ALA A 468 17.86 16.81 -11.04
C ALA A 468 17.59 17.23 -9.58
N LEU A 469 17.03 16.34 -8.76
CA LEU A 469 16.70 16.59 -7.36
C LEU A 469 17.85 16.16 -6.43
N ASP A 470 17.84 16.65 -5.18
CA ASP A 470 18.79 16.17 -4.18
C ASP A 470 18.55 14.70 -3.80
N PRO A 471 19.58 13.92 -3.39
CA PRO A 471 19.43 12.48 -3.12
C PRO A 471 18.32 12.09 -2.14
N ALA A 472 18.03 12.95 -1.16
CA ALA A 472 16.94 12.70 -0.24
C ALA A 472 15.57 12.88 -0.91
N GLU A 473 15.41 13.86 -1.79
CA GLU A 473 14.20 14.06 -2.58
C GLU A 473 13.99 12.94 -3.59
N GLN A 474 15.06 12.48 -4.23
CA GLN A 474 15.06 11.31 -5.12
C GLN A 474 14.51 10.09 -4.39
N ALA A 475 14.99 9.83 -3.16
CA ALA A 475 14.51 8.73 -2.33
C ALA A 475 13.03 8.89 -1.93
N MET A 476 12.59 10.10 -1.58
CA MET A 476 11.18 10.38 -1.26
C MET A 476 10.28 10.19 -2.49
N ALA A 477 10.67 10.72 -3.64
CA ALA A 477 9.93 10.58 -4.89
C ALA A 477 9.87 9.13 -5.36
N LEU A 478 10.95 8.36 -5.16
CA LEU A 478 10.99 6.92 -5.42
C LEU A 478 10.05 6.15 -4.48
N ASP A 479 10.04 6.46 -3.18
CA ASP A 479 9.13 5.85 -2.21
C ASP A 479 7.66 6.09 -2.58
N ILE A 480 7.29 7.31 -2.99
CA ILE A 480 5.92 7.64 -3.43
C ILE A 480 5.49 6.81 -4.66
N GLN A 481 6.43 6.44 -5.54
CA GLN A 481 6.15 5.66 -6.76
C GLN A 481 6.28 4.15 -6.61
N THR A 482 6.85 3.66 -5.51
CA THR A 482 7.15 2.24 -5.32
C THR A 482 6.66 1.74 -3.97
N TYR A 483 7.33 2.11 -2.88
CA TYR A 483 7.02 1.68 -1.52
C TYR A 483 5.59 2.05 -1.09
N LEU A 484 5.14 3.28 -1.36
CA LEU A 484 3.79 3.72 -1.00
C LEU A 484 2.68 2.88 -1.68
N PRO A 485 2.62 2.74 -3.02
CA PRO A 485 1.57 1.96 -3.68
C PRO A 485 1.67 0.45 -3.46
N ASP A 486 2.88 -0.11 -3.50
CA ASP A 486 3.08 -1.56 -3.57
C ASP A 486 3.19 -2.20 -2.17
N ASP A 487 3.54 -1.43 -1.14
CA ASP A 487 3.64 -1.88 0.25
C ASP A 487 2.53 -1.25 1.10
N LEU A 488 2.64 0.03 1.45
CA LEU A 488 1.78 0.65 2.49
C LEU A 488 0.30 0.79 2.12
N LEU A 489 -0.01 1.17 0.88
CA LEU A 489 -1.40 1.30 0.43
C LEU A 489 -2.03 -0.07 0.20
N ALA A 490 -1.27 -1.02 -0.35
CA ALA A 490 -1.69 -2.41 -0.46
C ALA A 490 -1.96 -3.00 0.93
N LEU A 491 -1.04 -2.79 1.87
CA LEU A 491 -1.17 -3.17 3.27
C LEU A 491 -2.47 -2.67 3.90
N GLY A 492 -2.71 -1.36 3.81
CA GLY A 492 -3.88 -0.71 4.36
C GLY A 492 -5.18 -1.28 3.78
N ASP A 493 -5.25 -1.41 2.46
CA ASP A 493 -6.45 -1.89 1.77
C ASP A 493 -6.70 -3.39 1.97
N ARG A 494 -5.69 -4.26 1.90
CA ARG A 494 -5.87 -5.72 2.09
C ARG A 494 -6.23 -6.06 3.52
N SER A 495 -5.55 -5.45 4.47
CA SER A 495 -5.79 -5.69 5.89
C SER A 495 -7.17 -5.18 6.31
N SER A 496 -7.58 -4.00 5.84
CA SER A 496 -8.87 -3.44 6.23
C SER A 496 -10.05 -4.14 5.57
N MET A 497 -9.92 -4.46 4.28
CA MET A 497 -11.01 -5.06 3.53
C MET A 497 -11.17 -6.56 3.82
N ALA A 498 -10.18 -7.23 4.43
CA ALA A 498 -10.39 -8.54 5.08
C ALA A 498 -11.50 -8.51 6.15
N HIS A 499 -11.79 -7.32 6.69
CA HIS A 499 -12.84 -7.06 7.67
C HIS A 499 -13.93 -6.14 7.13
N SER A 500 -14.09 -5.99 5.81
CA SER A 500 -15.13 -5.10 5.25
C SER A 500 -15.08 -3.67 5.81
N LEU A 501 -13.87 -3.13 6.03
CA LEU A 501 -13.64 -1.78 6.54
C LEU A 501 -12.94 -0.94 5.47
N GLU A 502 -13.56 0.15 5.06
CA GLU A 502 -12.96 1.10 4.13
C GLU A 502 -11.93 1.98 4.86
N VAL A 503 -10.67 1.93 4.44
CA VAL A 503 -9.65 2.88 4.91
C VAL A 503 -9.43 3.96 3.86
N ARG A 504 -9.50 5.22 4.32
CA ARG A 504 -9.23 6.45 3.58
C ARG A 504 -7.88 7.03 4.02
N VAL A 505 -7.11 7.55 3.08
CA VAL A 505 -5.73 8.00 3.31
C VAL A 505 -5.54 9.46 2.88
N PRO A 506 -5.93 10.45 3.71
CA PRO A 506 -5.91 11.87 3.33
C PRO A 506 -4.54 12.37 2.83
N PHE A 507 -3.43 11.89 3.41
CA PHE A 507 -2.10 12.28 2.94
C PHE A 507 -1.78 11.79 1.51
N CYS A 508 -2.55 10.86 0.97
CA CYS A 508 -2.41 10.35 -0.39
C CYS A 508 -3.34 11.04 -1.40
N ASP A 509 -3.92 12.20 -1.05
CA ASP A 509 -4.61 13.02 -2.05
C ASP A 509 -3.60 13.59 -3.07
N HIS A 510 -3.83 13.33 -4.35
CA HIS A 510 -2.86 13.67 -5.38
C HIS A 510 -2.51 15.16 -5.45
N ALA A 511 -3.44 16.07 -5.13
CA ALA A 511 -3.16 17.51 -5.11
C ALA A 511 -2.22 17.87 -3.95
N LEU A 512 -2.40 17.22 -2.78
CA LEU A 512 -1.49 17.36 -1.65
C LEU A 512 -0.10 16.77 -1.95
N VAL A 513 -0.05 15.60 -2.61
CA VAL A 513 1.21 14.97 -3.03
C VAL A 513 2.00 15.86 -3.97
N GLN A 514 1.36 16.41 -5.01
CA GLN A 514 2.03 17.29 -5.98
C GLN A 514 2.52 18.58 -5.32
N PHE A 515 1.71 19.18 -4.43
CA PHE A 515 2.12 20.33 -3.63
C PHE A 515 3.36 20.01 -2.77
N ALA A 516 3.34 18.90 -2.02
CA ALA A 516 4.45 18.53 -1.16
C ALA A 516 5.74 18.22 -1.94
N LEU A 517 5.63 17.65 -3.15
CA LEU A 517 6.77 17.42 -4.03
C LEU A 517 7.38 18.69 -4.61
N GLY A 518 6.59 19.74 -4.76
CA GLY A 518 7.08 21.05 -5.19
C GLY A 518 7.79 21.83 -4.08
N LEU A 519 7.79 21.34 -2.83
CA LEU A 519 8.56 21.93 -1.73
C LEU A 519 9.98 21.34 -1.69
N PRO A 520 11.04 22.18 -1.61
CA PRO A 520 12.41 21.69 -1.46
C PRO A 520 12.60 20.79 -0.22
N ALA A 521 13.50 19.82 -0.30
CA ALA A 521 13.84 18.90 0.78
C ALA A 521 14.26 19.65 2.04
N GLU A 522 15.00 20.76 1.92
CA GLU A 522 15.50 21.56 3.03
C GLU A 522 14.37 22.24 3.81
N VAL A 523 13.23 22.46 3.14
CA VAL A 523 12.00 22.96 3.76
C VAL A 523 11.31 21.79 4.45
N ARG A 524 11.11 20.67 3.75
CA ARG A 524 10.43 19.46 4.29
C ARG A 524 11.16 18.88 5.50
N MET A 525 12.47 18.76 5.42
CA MET A 525 13.41 18.30 6.44
C MET A 525 14.46 19.38 6.69
N ARG A 526 14.64 19.80 7.95
CA ARG A 526 15.62 20.84 8.30
C ARG A 526 16.74 20.29 9.17
N GLY A 527 17.95 20.25 8.62
CA GLY A 527 19.10 19.61 9.26
C GLY A 527 18.81 18.12 9.51
N TRP A 528 18.74 17.73 10.79
CA TRP A 528 18.49 16.35 11.21
C TRP A 528 17.05 16.09 11.68
N LYS A 529 16.17 17.07 11.50
CA LYS A 529 14.79 17.01 11.97
C LYS A 529 13.88 16.48 10.87
N LEU A 530 13.42 15.25 11.05
CA LEU A 530 12.37 14.62 10.24
C LEU A 530 11.05 15.39 10.37
N LYS A 531 10.27 15.45 9.28
CA LYS A 531 8.96 16.12 9.23
C LYS A 531 8.96 17.55 9.73
N TYR A 532 10.08 18.27 9.56
CA TYR A 532 10.22 19.63 10.11
C TYR A 532 9.08 20.53 9.64
N PHE A 533 8.79 20.55 8.33
CA PHE A 533 7.77 21.42 7.76
C PHE A 533 6.37 21.13 8.29
N LEU A 534 5.99 19.85 8.31
CA LEU A 534 4.69 19.42 8.85
C LEU A 534 4.57 19.81 10.33
N LYS A 535 5.63 19.57 11.13
CA LYS A 535 5.68 19.92 12.55
C LYS A 535 5.49 21.42 12.78
N GLN A 536 6.12 22.29 11.97
CA GLN A 536 5.92 23.73 12.10
C GLN A 536 4.49 24.13 11.73
N THR A 537 3.97 23.60 10.62
CA THR A 537 2.62 23.89 10.12
C THR A 537 1.54 23.58 11.16
N VAL A 538 1.64 22.42 11.82
CA VAL A 538 0.62 21.93 12.76
C VAL A 538 0.95 22.22 14.23
N ARG A 539 1.99 23.01 14.49
CA ARG A 539 2.49 23.29 15.85
C ARG A 539 1.43 23.84 16.80
N ARG A 540 0.47 24.60 16.28
CA ARG A 540 -0.64 25.19 17.05
C ARG A 540 -1.79 24.21 17.29
N LEU A 541 -1.86 23.12 16.52
CA LEU A 541 -2.92 22.13 16.60
C LEU A 541 -2.60 21.05 17.63
N LEU A 542 -1.35 20.58 17.67
CA LEU A 542 -0.96 19.40 18.43
C LEU A 542 -0.22 19.75 19.74
N PRO A 543 -0.34 18.90 20.78
CA PRO A 543 0.47 19.00 21.99
C PRO A 543 1.97 18.86 21.70
N VAL A 544 2.81 19.53 22.50
CA VAL A 544 4.28 19.52 22.32
C VAL A 544 4.84 18.11 22.43
N GLU A 545 4.27 17.29 23.31
CA GLU A 545 4.65 15.90 23.53
C GLU A 545 4.51 15.05 22.25
N ILE A 546 3.53 15.37 21.40
CA ILE A 546 3.34 14.70 20.10
C ILE A 546 4.28 15.27 19.05
N LEU A 547 4.55 16.58 19.08
CA LEU A 547 5.46 17.24 18.15
C LEU A 547 6.91 16.77 18.31
N GLU A 548 7.33 16.51 19.55
CA GLU A 548 8.69 16.12 19.91
C GLU A 548 8.90 14.60 19.97
N ARG A 549 7.83 13.80 19.91
CA ARG A 549 7.90 12.34 19.92
C ARG A 549 8.81 11.82 18.79
N PRO A 550 9.76 10.92 19.09
CA PRO A 550 10.50 10.17 18.07
C PRO A 550 9.55 9.33 17.21
N LYS A 551 9.90 9.14 15.93
CA LYS A 551 9.12 8.28 15.04
C LYS A 551 9.21 6.84 15.53
N GLN A 552 8.06 6.27 15.86
CA GLN A 552 7.87 4.85 16.10
C GLN A 552 7.04 4.27 14.97
N GLY A 553 7.46 3.12 14.44
CA GLY A 553 6.68 2.37 13.46
C GLY A 553 5.56 1.59 14.14
N PHE A 554 4.53 1.22 13.37
CA PHE A 554 3.47 0.33 13.83
C PHE A 554 4.00 -1.11 13.80
N MET A 555 4.89 -1.42 14.75
CA MET A 555 5.69 -2.65 14.77
C MET A 555 5.14 -3.67 15.78
N VAL A 556 5.40 -4.95 15.48
CA VAL A 556 5.18 -6.09 16.38
C VAL A 556 6.51 -6.76 16.74
N PRO A 557 6.59 -7.46 17.88
CA PRO A 557 7.81 -8.16 18.30
C PRO A 557 8.05 -9.47 17.51
N VAL A 558 8.12 -9.41 16.18
CA VAL A 558 8.24 -10.60 15.31
C VAL A 558 9.45 -11.46 15.67
N GLY A 559 10.61 -10.85 15.91
CA GLY A 559 11.80 -11.61 16.30
C GLY A 559 11.61 -12.41 17.60
N ARG A 560 10.81 -11.90 18.55
CA ARG A 560 10.44 -12.67 19.74
C ARG A 560 9.49 -13.81 19.37
N TRP A 561 8.45 -13.53 18.59
CA TRP A 561 7.49 -14.55 18.16
C TRP A 561 8.18 -15.68 17.42
N LEU A 562 9.09 -15.39 16.49
CA LEU A 562 9.86 -16.40 15.74
C LEU A 562 10.68 -17.33 16.65
N ASN A 563 11.28 -16.79 17.72
CA ASN A 563 12.09 -17.56 18.66
C ASN A 563 11.27 -18.30 19.73
N HIS A 564 9.99 -17.96 19.90
CA HIS A 564 9.10 -18.52 20.91
C HIS A 564 7.80 -19.02 20.29
N ASP A 565 6.78 -18.15 20.19
CA ASP A 565 5.39 -18.50 19.85
C ASP A 565 5.24 -19.19 18.48
N LEU A 566 6.02 -18.76 17.49
CA LEU A 566 6.06 -19.30 16.12
C LEU A 566 7.15 -20.35 15.93
N ARG A 567 7.98 -20.66 16.93
CA ARG A 567 9.12 -21.58 16.78
C ARG A 567 8.70 -22.97 16.27
N PRO A 568 7.59 -23.59 16.72
CA PRO A 568 7.13 -24.86 16.16
C PRO A 568 6.81 -24.75 14.67
N MET A 569 6.08 -23.70 14.27
CA MET A 569 5.75 -23.42 12.87
C MET A 569 7.01 -23.20 12.03
N VAL A 570 7.99 -22.44 12.53
CA VAL A 570 9.28 -22.22 11.85
C VAL A 570 9.99 -23.54 11.58
N ARG A 571 10.08 -24.40 12.59
CA ARG A 571 10.76 -25.70 12.46
C ARG A 571 10.07 -26.64 11.49
N GLU A 572 8.75 -26.60 11.41
CA GLU A 572 7.97 -27.43 10.49
C GLU A 572 8.04 -26.89 9.06
N LEU A 573 7.63 -25.64 8.86
CA LEU A 573 7.47 -25.01 7.54
C LEU A 573 8.81 -24.77 6.85
N LEU A 574 9.87 -24.47 7.61
CA LEU A 574 11.22 -24.24 7.09
C LEU A 574 12.15 -25.45 7.31
N SER A 575 11.59 -26.64 7.52
CA SER A 575 12.35 -27.90 7.58
C SER A 575 13.09 -28.20 6.28
N GLU A 576 14.14 -29.02 6.36
CA GLU A 576 14.92 -29.42 5.19
C GLU A 576 14.06 -30.06 4.10
N ASP A 577 13.16 -30.97 4.49
CA ASP A 577 12.24 -31.64 3.58
C ASP A 577 11.28 -30.67 2.91
N SER A 578 10.73 -29.71 3.66
CA SER A 578 9.84 -28.67 3.13
C SER A 578 10.56 -27.81 2.09
N ILE A 579 11.72 -27.25 2.45
CA ILE A 579 12.50 -26.35 1.60
C ILE A 579 13.00 -27.07 0.34
N ARG A 580 13.55 -28.28 0.48
CA ARG A 580 14.03 -29.07 -0.66
C ARG A 580 12.90 -29.45 -1.61
N ARG A 581 11.71 -29.78 -1.10
CA ARG A 581 10.53 -30.06 -1.92
C ARG A 581 10.09 -28.86 -2.75
N ARG A 582 10.20 -27.63 -2.19
CA ARG A 582 9.87 -26.39 -2.94
C ARG A 582 10.87 -26.11 -4.04
N GLY A 583 12.15 -26.36 -3.79
CA GLY A 583 13.22 -26.10 -4.75
C GLY A 583 13.44 -24.62 -5.06
N VAL A 584 12.90 -23.68 -4.27
CA VAL A 584 13.06 -22.23 -4.50
C VAL A 584 14.39 -21.73 -3.92
N VAL A 585 14.60 -21.93 -2.62
CA VAL A 585 15.82 -21.56 -1.90
C VAL A 585 16.61 -22.80 -1.47
N ARG A 586 17.92 -22.64 -1.27
CA ARG A 586 18.79 -23.70 -0.74
C ARG A 586 18.58 -23.84 0.76
N TYR A 587 18.43 -25.07 1.25
CA TYR A 587 18.30 -25.31 2.69
C TYR A 587 19.50 -24.80 3.50
N ALA A 588 20.72 -24.83 2.92
CA ALA A 588 21.90 -24.27 3.58
C ALA A 588 21.76 -22.78 3.92
N TYR A 589 21.06 -21.99 3.08
CA TYR A 589 20.74 -20.59 3.35
C TYR A 589 19.76 -20.45 4.51
N VAL A 590 18.67 -21.23 4.47
CA VAL A 590 17.64 -21.24 5.51
C VAL A 590 18.23 -21.62 6.86
N ARG A 591 19.03 -22.69 6.92
CA ARG A 591 19.72 -23.13 8.13
C ARG A 591 20.62 -22.04 8.69
N TRP A 592 21.41 -21.38 7.85
CA TRP A 592 22.28 -20.28 8.26
C TRP A 592 21.50 -19.09 8.86
N LEU A 593 20.38 -18.69 8.23
CA LEU A 593 19.51 -17.63 8.76
C LEU A 593 18.99 -17.97 10.16
N LEU A 594 18.50 -19.20 10.34
CA LEU A 594 17.93 -19.66 11.60
C LEU A 594 19.00 -19.71 12.71
N GLU A 595 20.18 -20.25 12.42
CA GLU A 595 21.29 -20.34 13.38
C GLU A 595 21.78 -18.97 13.84
N GLU A 596 21.96 -18.02 12.90
CA GLU A 596 22.41 -16.65 13.23
C GLU A 596 21.37 -15.85 14.01
N HIS A 597 20.09 -16.09 13.73
CA HIS A 597 18.97 -15.45 14.43
C HIS A 597 18.77 -16.02 15.84
N GLU A 598 18.71 -17.35 15.99
CA GLU A 598 18.53 -18.02 17.28
C GLU A 598 19.73 -17.75 18.21
N SER A 599 20.95 -17.60 17.67
CA SER A 599 22.12 -17.26 18.48
C SER A 599 22.17 -15.81 18.94
N GLY A 600 21.26 -14.95 18.45
CA GLY A 600 21.24 -13.51 18.72
C GLY A 600 22.42 -12.73 18.13
N ARG A 601 23.20 -13.34 17.22
CA ARG A 601 24.35 -12.68 16.58
C ARG A 601 23.88 -11.62 15.58
N ARG A 602 22.81 -11.92 14.85
CA ARG A 602 22.19 -11.05 13.86
C ARG A 602 20.68 -11.17 13.90
N ASN A 603 19.99 -10.12 13.47
CA ASN A 603 18.53 -10.14 13.38
C ASN A 603 18.09 -10.43 11.94
N PHE A 604 17.57 -11.64 11.70
CA PHE A 604 16.98 -12.07 10.43
C PHE A 604 15.46 -12.28 10.50
N ALA A 605 14.78 -11.58 11.43
CA ALA A 605 13.35 -11.74 11.62
C ALA A 605 12.55 -11.51 10.32
N ASP A 606 12.90 -10.47 9.55
CA ASP A 606 12.20 -10.13 8.31
C ASP A 606 12.38 -11.21 7.24
N GLN A 607 13.59 -11.76 7.09
CA GLN A 607 13.89 -12.81 6.12
C GLN A 607 13.24 -14.14 6.48
N ILE A 608 13.26 -14.51 7.77
CA ILE A 608 12.57 -15.71 8.25
C ILE A 608 11.05 -15.56 8.08
N TYR A 609 10.50 -14.38 8.38
CA TYR A 609 9.09 -14.07 8.13
C TYR A 609 8.74 -14.15 6.64
N ALA A 610 9.61 -13.66 5.76
CA ALA A 610 9.43 -13.79 4.30
C ALA A 610 9.41 -15.26 3.84
N LEU A 611 10.28 -16.11 4.37
CA LEU A 611 10.28 -17.53 4.04
C LEU A 611 9.01 -18.24 4.55
N LEU A 612 8.50 -17.87 5.74
CA LEU A 612 7.23 -18.37 6.24
C LEU A 612 6.05 -17.93 5.35
N ALA A 613 5.98 -16.63 5.02
CA ALA A 613 4.95 -16.08 4.16
C ALA A 613 4.93 -16.78 2.79
N LEU A 614 6.11 -17.04 2.21
CA LEU A 614 6.26 -17.79 0.97
C LEU A 614 5.75 -19.23 1.10
N GLU A 615 6.19 -19.98 2.11
CA GLU A 615 5.76 -21.38 2.29
C GLU A 615 4.25 -21.49 2.49
N ILE A 616 3.67 -20.59 3.30
CA ILE A 616 2.23 -20.50 3.52
C ILE A 616 1.51 -20.22 2.20
N TRP A 617 1.97 -19.24 1.41
CA TRP A 617 1.38 -18.89 0.12
C TRP A 617 1.42 -20.08 -0.87
N LEU A 618 2.58 -20.77 -0.97
CA LEU A 618 2.75 -21.95 -1.83
C LEU A 618 1.74 -23.06 -1.48
N ARG A 619 1.53 -23.33 -0.18
CA ARG A 619 0.54 -24.32 0.29
C ARG A 619 -0.89 -23.92 -0.07
N VAL A 620 -1.26 -22.66 0.17
CA VAL A 620 -2.61 -22.15 -0.07
C VAL A 620 -2.96 -22.14 -1.56
N TYR A 621 -2.08 -21.61 -2.40
CA TYR A 621 -2.42 -21.28 -3.78
C TYR A 621 -1.94 -22.30 -4.83
N LEU A 622 -0.81 -22.98 -4.60
CA LEU A 622 -0.27 -23.95 -5.57
C LEU A 622 -0.59 -25.40 -5.21
N GLU A 623 -0.58 -25.76 -3.92
CA GLU A 623 -0.91 -27.14 -3.49
C GLU A 623 -2.37 -27.34 -3.08
N ARG A 624 -3.10 -26.25 -2.79
CA ARG A 624 -4.44 -26.27 -2.19
C ARG A 624 -4.51 -27.11 -0.91
N ARG A 625 -3.45 -27.06 -0.10
CA ARG A 625 -3.37 -27.76 1.18
C ARG A 625 -3.74 -26.82 2.34
N PRO A 626 -4.39 -27.33 3.41
CA PRO A 626 -4.52 -26.56 4.64
C PRO A 626 -3.14 -26.24 5.20
N VAL A 627 -3.03 -25.04 5.79
CA VAL A 627 -1.79 -24.53 6.43
C VAL A 627 -1.72 -25.04 7.84
#